data_AF-A0A7Y2EDY7-F1
#
_entry.id   AF-A0A7Y2EDY7-F1
#
_cell.length_a   1.000
_cell.length_b   1.000
_cell.length_c   1.000
_cell.angle_alpha   90.00
_cell.angle_beta   90.00
_cell.angle_gamma   90.00
#
_symmetry.space_group_name_H-M   'P 1'
#
loop_
_entity.id
_entity.type
_entity.pdbx_description
1 polymer ?
#
loop_
_entity_poly.entity_id
_entity_poly.type
_entity_poly.pdbx_seq_one_letter_code
_entity_poly.pdbx_strand_id
1 'polypeptide(L)'
;DDRGDNATTPFEEDLFLGARLVLNDVQSTECLAGVIIDADSRATLTSVEASRRFGDRWRLYLEYRGFSGLDMTDPLYGFRKDDYVQLELVAFF
;
A
#
# COMPACT_ATOMS: atom_id res chain seq x y z
N ASP A 1 -22.51 2.83 6.43
CA ASP A 1 -23.18 2.30 7.64
C ASP A 1 -24.10 3.38 8.20
N ASP A 2 -25.21 3.05 8.87
CA ASP A 2 -26.11 4.04 9.50
C ASP A 2 -25.46 4.76 10.71
N ARG A 3 -24.30 4.28 11.17
CA ARG A 3 -23.52 4.84 12.29
C ARG A 3 -22.67 6.07 11.92
N GLY A 4 -22.50 6.39 10.63
CA GLY A 4 -21.68 7.52 10.15
C GLY A 4 -20.27 7.54 10.77
N ASP A 5 -19.83 8.69 11.27
CA ASP A 5 -18.52 8.90 11.91
C ASP A 5 -18.20 7.99 13.12
N ASN A 6 -19.19 7.26 13.64
CA ASN A 6 -18.99 6.28 14.72
C ASN A 6 -18.83 4.84 14.21
N ALA A 7 -18.82 4.63 12.89
CA ALA A 7 -18.58 3.34 12.30
C ALA A 7 -17.14 2.89 12.63
N THR A 8 -17.01 1.65 13.09
CA THR A 8 -15.71 1.04 13.42
C THR A 8 -15.14 0.25 12.25
N THR A 9 -15.78 0.34 11.10
CA THR A 9 -15.44 -0.33 9.85
C THR A 9 -14.57 0.61 9.03
N PRO A 10 -13.31 0.25 8.73
CA PRO A 10 -12.49 1.06 7.83
C PRO A 10 -12.99 0.92 6.39
N PHE A 11 -12.64 1.89 5.55
CA PHE A 11 -12.91 1.92 4.12
C PHE A 11 -14.38 2.14 3.72
N GLU A 12 -15.11 2.96 4.47
CA GLU A 12 -16.44 3.43 4.08
C GLU A 12 -16.34 4.79 3.37
N GLU A 13 -16.94 4.87 2.17
CA GLU A 13 -16.93 6.09 1.34
C GLU A 13 -15.56 6.51 0.79
N ASP A 14 -14.61 5.57 0.67
CA ASP A 14 -13.29 5.84 0.11
C ASP A 14 -13.20 5.76 -1.42
N LEU A 15 -12.29 6.56 -1.97
CA LEU A 15 -11.80 6.45 -3.34
C LEU A 15 -10.47 5.69 -3.38
N PHE A 16 -10.42 4.61 -4.16
CA PHE A 16 -9.18 3.91 -4.49
C PHE A 16 -8.72 4.21 -5.91
N LEU A 17 -7.43 4.51 -6.07
CA LEU A 17 -6.75 4.59 -7.35
C LEU A 17 -5.48 3.74 -7.32
N GLY A 18 -5.30 2.89 -8.33
CA GLY A 18 -4.12 2.04 -8.46
C GLY A 18 -3.62 1.92 -9.89
N ALA A 19 -2.32 1.76 -10.04
CA ALA A 19 -1.66 1.54 -11.33
C ALA A 19 -0.62 0.42 -11.21
N ARG A 20 -0.60 -0.47 -12.21
CA ARG A 20 0.41 -1.53 -12.34
C ARG A 20 1.21 -1.32 -13.61
N LEU A 21 2.53 -1.29 -13.47
CA LEU A 21 3.50 -1.28 -14.56
C LEU A 21 4.22 -2.63 -14.61
N VAL A 22 4.20 -3.26 -15.78
CA VAL A 22 4.96 -4.48 -16.07
C VAL A 22 5.83 -4.19 -17.28
N LEU A 23 7.16 -4.27 -17.13
CA LEU A 23 8.10 -3.92 -18.21
C LEU A 23 8.25 -5.01 -19.25
N ASN A 24 7.78 -6.24 -18.97
CA ASN A 24 7.94 -7.41 -19.82
C ASN A 24 9.42 -7.69 -20.21
N ASP A 25 10.37 -7.31 -19.34
CA ASP A 25 11.78 -7.65 -19.51
C ASP A 25 12.07 -9.08 -19.02
N VAL A 26 13.24 -9.62 -19.42
CA VAL A 26 13.67 -10.98 -19.03
C VAL A 26 13.74 -11.15 -17.50
N GLN A 27 14.01 -10.06 -16.78
CA GLN A 27 14.07 -10.02 -15.32
C GLN A 27 12.69 -9.85 -14.65
N SER A 28 11.60 -9.75 -15.41
CA SER A 28 10.22 -9.59 -14.92
C SER A 28 10.08 -8.46 -13.89
N THR A 29 10.52 -7.27 -14.27
CA THR A 29 10.42 -6.06 -13.47
C THR A 29 8.96 -5.58 -13.45
N GLU A 30 8.42 -5.40 -12.27
CA GLU A 30 7.06 -4.93 -12.04
C GLU A 30 6.99 -3.92 -10.89
N CYS A 31 5.99 -3.04 -10.95
CA CYS A 31 5.64 -2.10 -9.90
C CYS A 31 4.11 -1.94 -9.84
N LEU A 32 3.53 -2.04 -8.65
CA LEU A 32 2.17 -1.69 -8.32
C LEU A 32 2.23 -0.50 -7.36
N ALA A 33 1.50 0.56 -7.67
CA ALA A 33 1.31 1.68 -6.76
C ALA A 33 -0.18 1.95 -6.57
N GLY A 34 -0.58 2.35 -5.38
CA GLY A 34 -1.97 2.64 -5.05
C GLY A 34 -2.10 3.69 -3.97
N VAL A 35 -3.26 4.35 -3.98
CA VAL A 35 -3.69 5.27 -2.94
C VAL A 35 -5.16 5.04 -2.64
N ILE A 36 -5.51 5.04 -1.35
CA ILE A 36 -6.88 5.07 -0.84
C ILE A 36 -7.04 6.40 -0.12
N ILE A 37 -8.08 7.14 -0.46
CA ILE A 37 -8.42 8.43 0.12
C ILE A 37 -9.87 8.36 0.59
N ASP A 38 -10.09 8.58 1.88
CA ASP A 38 -11.43 8.77 2.43
C ASP A 38 -12.04 10.07 1.87
N ALA A 39 -13.27 10.02 1.36
CA ALA A 39 -13.90 11.16 0.72
C ALA A 39 -14.37 12.25 1.70
N ASP A 40 -14.66 11.87 2.95
CA ASP A 40 -15.19 12.75 4.00
C ASP A 40 -14.08 13.20 4.96
N SER A 41 -13.14 12.32 5.27
CA SER A 41 -11.96 12.63 6.07
C SER A 41 -10.76 13.01 5.18
N ARG A 42 -9.60 13.26 5.80
CA ARG A 42 -8.33 13.45 5.08
C ARG A 42 -7.44 12.21 5.16
N ALA A 43 -7.98 11.09 5.62
CA ALA A 43 -7.26 9.84 5.72
C ALA A 43 -6.76 9.41 4.33
N THR A 44 -5.46 9.17 4.25
CA THR A 44 -4.80 8.75 3.01
C THR A 44 -3.84 7.62 3.31
N LEU A 45 -4.08 6.48 2.65
CA LEU A 45 -3.20 5.33 2.65
C LEU A 45 -2.52 5.23 1.30
N THR A 46 -1.20 5.12 1.28
CA THR A 46 -0.41 4.94 0.05
C THR A 46 0.34 3.63 0.12
N SER A 47 0.35 2.88 -0.98
CA SER A 47 1.14 1.65 -1.12
C SER A 47 1.96 1.66 -2.40
N VAL A 48 3.18 1.14 -2.32
CA VAL A 48 4.02 0.83 -3.47
C VAL A 48 4.65 -0.54 -3.26
N GLU A 49 4.47 -1.43 -4.22
CA GLU A 49 5.07 -2.75 -4.27
C GLU A 49 5.85 -2.88 -5.58
N ALA A 50 7.13 -3.20 -5.53
CA ALA A 50 7.95 -3.40 -6.72
C ALA A 50 8.77 -4.68 -6.58
N SER A 51 8.96 -5.39 -7.69
CA SER A 51 9.78 -6.59 -7.69
C SER A 51 10.62 -6.69 -8.95
N ARG A 52 11.79 -7.35 -8.81
CA ARG A 52 12.68 -7.66 -9.94
C ARG A 52 13.53 -8.88 -9.66
N ARG A 53 13.71 -9.72 -10.69
CA ARG A 53 14.67 -10.83 -10.66
C ARG A 53 16.10 -10.37 -10.97
N PHE A 54 17.08 -10.91 -10.25
CA PHE A 54 18.51 -10.74 -10.52
C PHE A 54 19.12 -12.10 -10.85
N GLY A 55 19.51 -12.28 -12.12
CA GLY A 55 19.90 -13.59 -12.66
C GLY A 55 18.74 -14.59 -12.56
N ASP A 56 19.06 -15.87 -12.37
CA ASP A 56 18.05 -16.93 -12.28
C ASP A 56 17.71 -17.32 -10.84
N ARG A 57 18.44 -16.78 -9.86
CA ARG A 57 18.47 -17.29 -8.49
C ARG A 57 17.94 -16.32 -7.45
N TRP A 58 17.78 -15.04 -7.78
CA TRP A 58 17.45 -14.02 -6.79
C TRP A 58 16.28 -13.20 -7.26
N ARG A 59 15.40 -12.83 -6.32
CA ARG A 59 14.37 -11.82 -6.54
C ARG A 59 14.35 -10.84 -5.38
N LEU A 60 14.38 -9.55 -5.71
CA LEU A 60 14.22 -8.46 -4.77
C LEU A 60 12.78 -7.98 -4.80
N TYR A 61 12.23 -7.73 -3.63
CA TYR A 61 10.96 -7.08 -3.42
C TYR A 61 11.18 -5.80 -2.59
N LEU A 62 10.51 -4.74 -3.01
CA LEU A 62 10.39 -3.48 -2.29
C LEU A 62 8.91 -3.29 -1.97
N GLU A 63 8.59 -3.04 -0.71
CA GLU A 63 7.26 -2.62 -0.29
C GLU A 63 7.36 -1.32 0.49
N TYR A 64 6.46 -0.39 0.23
CA TYR A 64 6.24 0.81 1.00
C TYR A 64 4.77 0.90 1.37
N ARG A 65 4.49 1.23 2.63
CA ARG A 65 3.17 1.67 3.07
C ARG A 65 3.31 2.96 3.86
N GLY A 66 2.43 3.90 3.55
CA GLY A 66 2.31 5.18 4.26
C GLY A 66 0.88 5.43 4.69
N PHE A 67 0.73 6.03 5.88
CA PHE A 67 -0.52 6.36 6.55
C PHE A 67 -0.48 7.83 6.94
N SER A 68 -1.45 8.62 6.49
CA SER A 68 -1.50 10.05 6.80
C SER A 68 -2.94 10.54 6.95
N GLY A 69 -3.12 11.63 7.68
CA GLY A 69 -4.45 12.23 7.89
C GLY A 69 -5.41 11.39 8.74
N LEU A 70 -4.91 10.38 9.46
CA LEU A 70 -5.71 9.55 10.36
C LEU A 70 -6.03 10.32 11.66
N ASP A 71 -7.28 10.70 11.84
CA ASP A 71 -7.77 11.40 13.03
C ASP A 71 -8.04 10.44 14.20
N MET A 72 -8.17 10.94 15.44
CA MET A 72 -8.31 10.10 16.64
C MET A 72 -9.53 9.15 16.63
N THR A 73 -10.56 9.50 15.87
CA THR A 73 -11.78 8.71 15.69
C THR A 73 -11.69 7.71 14.55
N ASP A 74 -10.66 7.80 13.71
CA ASP A 74 -10.46 6.92 12.56
C ASP A 74 -10.17 5.48 13.03
N PRO A 75 -10.86 4.45 12.51
CA PRO A 75 -10.59 3.05 12.83
C PRO A 75 -9.14 2.61 12.61
N LEU A 76 -8.42 3.29 11.71
CA LEU A 76 -7.02 3.03 11.37
C LEU A 76 -6.03 3.89 12.17
N TYR A 77 -6.48 4.78 13.07
CA TYR A 77 -5.62 5.67 13.87
C TYR A 77 -4.45 4.96 14.57
N GLY A 78 -4.61 3.67 14.90
CA GLY A 78 -3.53 2.82 15.41
C GLY A 78 -2.26 2.88 14.55
N PHE A 79 -2.41 2.94 13.22
CA PHE A 79 -1.34 2.89 12.23
C PHE A 79 -0.74 4.25 11.85
N ARG A 80 -1.21 5.37 12.44
CA ARG A 80 -0.79 6.75 12.06
C ARG A 80 0.71 7.06 12.16
N LYS A 81 1.51 6.15 12.73
CA LYS A 81 2.98 6.26 12.85
C LYS A 81 3.69 5.00 12.38
N ASP A 82 2.98 4.16 11.62
CA ASP A 82 3.46 2.84 11.21
C ASP A 82 3.84 2.84 9.72
N ASP A 83 4.25 3.99 9.19
CA ASP A 83 4.87 4.09 7.87
C ASP A 83 6.11 3.19 7.82
N TYR A 84 6.25 2.42 6.74
CA TYR A 84 7.40 1.54 6.59
C TYR A 84 7.84 1.40 5.13
N VAL A 85 9.13 1.08 5.00
CA VAL A 85 9.73 0.54 3.78
C VAL A 85 10.34 -0.80 4.13
N GLN A 86 9.99 -1.83 3.37
CA GLN A 86 10.54 -3.17 3.48
C GLN A 86 11.29 -3.54 2.21
N LEU A 87 12.46 -4.15 2.39
CA LEU A 87 13.24 -4.79 1.34
C LEU A 87 13.37 -6.27 1.67
N GLU A 88 12.98 -7.13 0.73
CA GLU A 88 13.09 -8.58 0.86
C GLU A 88 13.88 -9.14 -0.31
N LEU A 89 14.88 -9.99 -0.03
CA LEU A 89 15.66 -10.69 -1.03
C LEU A 89 15.43 -12.20 -0.89
N VAL A 90 14.85 -12.80 -1.92
CA VAL A 90 14.54 -14.24 -1.97
C VAL A 90 15.54 -14.96 -2.86
N ALA A 91 16.08 -16.07 -2.36
CA ALA A 91 16.96 -16.97 -3.09
C ALA A 91 16.21 -18.23 -3.54
N PHE A 92 16.38 -18.64 -4.80
CA PHE A 92 15.89 -19.89 -5.36
C PHE A 92 17.07 -20.86 -5.57
N PHE A 93 16.88 -22.13 -5.23
CA PHE A 93 17.90 -23.19 -5.28
C PHE A 93 17.39 -24.44 -5.99
#